data_AF-A0A351LF54-F1
#
_entry.id   AF-A0A351LF54-F1
#
_cell.length_a   1.000
_cell.length_b   1.000
_cell.length_c   1.000
_cell.angle_alpha   90.00
_cell.angle_beta   90.00
_cell.angle_gamma   90.00
#
_symmetry.space_group_name_H-M   'P 1'
#
loop_
_entity.id
_entity.type
_entity.pdbx_description
1 polymer ?
#
loop_
_entity_poly.entity_id
_entity_poly.type
_entity_poly.pdbx_seq_one_letter_code
_entity_poly.pdbx_strand_id
1 'polypeptide(L)'
;MSRKNLVAIALLFSLCTASPAFAETAYQRWLRMAVAARSRGNYDAALTYYQRAADESPNGPNDPDINTAIFEVLTERLQSFQTTAPNYVRYIRIADEAYYNGEYDTAIQNYRMALRQRPRDRYATIRIQQAECIKKNRPATGSQFRVMCPRF
;
A
#
# COMPACT_ATOMS: atom_id res chain seq x y z
N MET A 1 -18.60 17.72 82.88
CA MET A 1 -19.68 18.34 82.06
C MET A 1 -19.00 19.14 80.94
N SER A 2 -18.73 18.54 79.77
CA SER A 2 -19.58 18.52 78.56
C SER A 2 -20.22 19.87 78.21
N ARG A 3 -19.73 20.51 77.15
CA ARG A 3 -20.56 21.11 76.09
C ARG A 3 -19.80 21.07 74.77
N LYS A 4 -20.42 20.37 73.83
CA LYS A 4 -20.03 20.17 72.43
C LYS A 4 -20.18 21.49 71.71
N ASN A 5 -19.17 21.94 70.95
CA ASN A 5 -19.35 22.93 69.91
C ASN A 5 -18.54 22.54 68.67
N LEU A 6 -19.28 22.32 67.60
CA LEU A 6 -18.86 22.04 66.24
C LEU A 6 -17.91 23.10 65.71
N VAL A 7 -16.72 22.69 65.26
CA VAL A 7 -16.06 23.28 64.10
C VAL A 7 -15.43 22.13 63.32
N ALA A 8 -16.18 21.63 62.33
CA ALA A 8 -15.61 20.98 61.16
C ALA A 8 -14.70 21.99 60.45
N ILE A 9 -13.53 21.58 59.96
CA ILE A 9 -12.56 22.24 59.02
C ILE A 9 -11.20 21.65 59.40
N ALA A 10 -10.37 21.02 58.56
CA ALA A 10 -10.38 20.83 57.14
C ALA A 10 -9.77 19.45 56.85
N LEU A 11 -10.53 18.62 56.13
CA LEU A 11 -9.93 17.59 55.29
C LEU A 11 -9.09 18.33 54.23
N LEU A 12 -7.78 18.40 54.43
CA LEU A 12 -6.86 18.64 53.31
C LEU A 12 -6.81 17.36 52.49
N PHE A 13 -7.90 17.11 51.75
CA PHE A 13 -7.85 16.30 50.55
C PHE A 13 -6.79 16.96 49.68
N SER A 14 -5.64 16.29 49.58
CA SER A 14 -4.72 16.46 48.49
C SER A 14 -5.53 16.20 47.22
N LEU A 15 -6.09 17.27 46.65
CA LEU A 15 -6.51 17.32 45.27
C LEU A 15 -5.21 17.19 44.48
N CYS A 16 -4.77 15.94 44.33
CA CYS A 16 -4.07 15.53 43.14
C CYS A 16 -5.05 15.83 42.01
N THR A 17 -4.97 17.05 41.47
CA THR A 17 -5.47 17.35 40.15
C THR A 17 -4.60 16.52 39.23
N ALA A 18 -4.93 15.24 39.08
CA ALA A 18 -4.56 14.50 37.90
C ALA A 18 -5.16 15.31 36.76
N SER A 19 -4.34 16.19 36.18
CA SER A 19 -4.65 16.87 34.94
C SER A 19 -5.24 15.80 34.02
N PRO A 20 -6.39 16.02 33.38
CA PRO A 20 -6.90 15.04 32.44
C PRO A 20 -5.77 14.84 31.43
N ALA A 21 -5.16 13.65 31.44
CA ALA A 21 -4.33 13.22 30.34
C ALA A 21 -5.24 13.38 29.13
N PHE A 22 -4.96 14.38 28.28
CA PHE A 22 -5.80 14.74 27.14
C PHE A 22 -6.17 13.44 26.44
N ALA A 23 -7.46 13.07 26.50
CA ALA A 23 -7.90 11.79 25.97
C ALA A 23 -7.52 11.76 24.49
N GLU A 24 -6.81 10.72 24.08
CA GLU A 24 -6.35 10.63 22.69
C GLU A 24 -7.55 10.69 21.75
N THR A 25 -7.50 11.61 20.79
CA THR A 25 -8.54 11.74 19.76
C THR A 25 -8.46 10.60 18.75
N ALA A 26 -9.57 10.29 18.06
CA ALA A 26 -9.54 9.33 16.95
C ALA A 26 -8.49 9.70 15.90
N TYR A 27 -8.37 10.99 15.58
CA TYR A 27 -7.33 11.55 14.72
C TYR A 27 -5.91 11.19 15.16
N GLN A 28 -5.55 11.49 16.41
CA GLN A 28 -4.22 11.19 16.98
C GLN A 28 -3.93 9.69 16.95
N ARG A 29 -4.93 8.87 17.24
CA ARG A 29 -4.81 7.41 17.21
C ARG A 29 -4.50 6.91 15.81
N TRP A 30 -5.24 7.35 14.80
CA TRP A 30 -5.02 6.95 13.41
C TRP A 30 -3.66 7.41 12.90
N LEU A 31 -3.27 8.65 13.20
CA LEU A 31 -1.94 9.18 12.89
C LEU A 31 -0.82 8.30 13.46
N ARG A 32 -0.91 7.95 14.75
CA ARG A 32 0.10 7.12 15.40
C ARG A 32 0.21 5.74 14.73
N MET A 33 -0.93 5.13 14.42
CA MET A 33 -0.97 3.83 13.72
C MET A 33 -0.38 3.93 12.31
N ALA A 34 -0.66 5.02 11.60
CA ALA A 34 -0.14 5.28 10.27
C ALA A 34 1.39 5.42 10.25
N VAL A 35 1.92 6.24 11.15
CA VAL A 35 3.37 6.43 11.34
C VAL A 35 4.05 5.12 11.73
N ALA A 36 3.46 4.35 12.64
CA ALA A 36 3.99 3.05 13.05
C ALA A 36 3.94 1.99 11.94
N ALA A 37 2.95 2.04 11.05
CA ALA A 37 2.88 1.16 9.88
C ALA A 37 3.91 1.55 8.81
N ARG A 38 4.05 2.87 8.54
CA ARG A 38 5.05 3.42 7.61
C ARG A 38 6.47 3.05 8.04
N SER A 39 6.81 3.21 9.32
CA SER A 39 8.15 2.90 9.83
C SER A 39 8.52 1.42 9.75
N ARG A 40 7.52 0.53 9.67
CA ARG A 40 7.70 -0.92 9.44
C ARG A 40 7.70 -1.29 7.95
N GLY A 41 7.61 -0.33 7.04
CA GLY A 41 7.48 -0.55 5.60
C GLY A 41 6.13 -1.16 5.18
N ASN A 42 5.13 -1.19 6.08
CA ASN A 42 3.79 -1.65 5.75
C ASN A 42 2.97 -0.50 5.15
N TYR A 43 3.33 -0.12 3.92
CA TYR A 43 2.78 1.06 3.25
C TYR A 43 1.27 0.96 3.00
N ASP A 44 0.74 -0.24 2.73
CA ASP A 44 -0.71 -0.44 2.55
C ASP A 44 -1.52 -0.17 3.82
N ALA A 45 -1.03 -0.65 4.97
CA ALA A 45 -1.65 -0.34 6.26
C ALA A 45 -1.46 1.14 6.61
N ALA A 46 -0.29 1.72 6.32
CA ALA A 46 -0.02 3.14 6.56
C ALA A 46 -1.00 4.04 5.80
N LEU A 47 -1.21 3.79 4.49
CA LEU A 47 -2.18 4.53 3.68
C LEU A 47 -3.60 4.42 4.24
N THR A 48 -4.01 3.21 4.64
CA THR A 48 -5.32 2.98 5.26
C THR A 48 -5.50 3.81 6.53
N TYR A 49 -4.47 3.87 7.38
CA TYR A 49 -4.54 4.64 8.62
C TYR A 49 -4.47 6.16 8.38
N TYR A 50 -3.68 6.63 7.42
CA TYR A 50 -3.65 8.05 7.05
C TYR A 50 -4.99 8.50 6.45
N GLN A 51 -5.65 7.67 5.66
CA GLN A 51 -7.01 7.95 5.16
C GLN A 51 -8.01 8.12 6.32
N ARG A 52 -7.98 7.20 7.29
CA ARG A 52 -8.81 7.33 8.50
C ARG A 52 -8.45 8.56 9.34
N ALA A 53 -7.19 8.96 9.37
CA ALA A 53 -6.78 10.21 10.00
C ALA A 53 -7.32 11.44 9.24
N ALA A 54 -7.36 11.42 7.91
CA ALA A 54 -7.97 12.49 7.12
C ALA A 54 -9.47 12.63 7.42
N ASP A 55 -10.18 11.51 7.52
CA ASP A 55 -11.63 11.49 7.83
C ASP A 55 -11.96 12.09 9.21
N GLU A 56 -11.07 11.90 10.19
CA GLU A 56 -11.21 12.37 11.57
C GLU A 56 -10.49 13.72 11.81
N SER A 57 -9.88 14.31 10.78
CA SER A 57 -9.07 15.52 10.96
C SER A 57 -9.95 16.72 11.36
N PRO A 58 -9.50 17.57 12.30
CA PRO A 58 -10.13 18.86 12.57
C PRO A 58 -10.23 19.78 11.35
N ASN A 59 -9.34 19.61 10.37
CA ASN A 59 -9.31 20.36 9.11
C ASN A 59 -10.11 19.66 7.99
N GLY A 60 -10.79 18.55 8.32
CA GLY A 60 -11.51 17.71 7.39
C GLY A 60 -10.61 16.91 6.43
N PRO A 61 -11.20 16.24 5.43
CA PRO A 61 -10.48 15.32 4.53
C PRO A 61 -9.42 16.00 3.65
N ASN A 62 -9.41 17.34 3.60
CA ASN A 62 -8.43 18.13 2.85
C ASN A 62 -7.28 18.66 3.72
N ASP A 63 -7.08 18.08 4.91
CA ASP A 63 -5.95 18.43 5.78
C ASP A 63 -4.60 18.33 5.01
N PRO A 64 -3.87 19.45 4.83
CA PRO A 64 -2.67 19.48 4.03
C PRO A 64 -1.54 18.62 4.61
N ASP A 65 -1.46 18.49 5.93
CA ASP A 65 -0.41 17.70 6.60
C ASP A 65 -0.64 16.21 6.34
N ILE A 66 -1.90 15.76 6.43
CA ILE A 66 -2.26 14.37 6.14
C ILE A 66 -2.08 14.04 4.66
N ASN A 67 -2.50 14.93 3.76
CA ASN A 67 -2.33 14.74 2.32
C ASN A 67 -0.86 14.64 1.92
N THR A 68 0.00 15.45 2.54
CA THR A 68 1.46 15.37 2.35
C THR A 68 1.98 14.02 2.84
N ALA A 69 1.58 13.57 4.03
CA ALA A 69 2.00 12.27 4.56
C ALA A 69 1.54 11.09 3.69
N ILE A 70 0.32 11.13 3.14
CA ILE A 70 -0.19 10.14 2.18
C ILE A 70 0.70 10.11 0.93
N PHE A 71 1.02 11.28 0.37
CA PHE A 71 1.87 11.39 -0.80
C PHE A 71 3.28 10.83 -0.56
N GLU A 72 3.88 11.10 0.59
CA GLU A 72 5.17 10.53 0.99
C GLU A 72 5.11 9.01 1.08
N VAL A 73 4.08 8.44 1.73
CA VAL A 73 3.91 6.99 1.84
C VAL A 73 3.70 6.34 0.46
N LEU A 74 2.94 6.97 -0.44
CA LEU A 74 2.79 6.48 -1.82
C LEU A 74 4.14 6.46 -2.56
N THR A 75 4.96 7.49 -2.35
CA THR A 75 6.29 7.59 -2.95
C THR A 75 7.23 6.52 -2.40
N GLU A 76 7.28 6.34 -1.08
CA GLU A 76 8.08 5.30 -0.42
C GLU A 76 7.60 3.90 -0.82
N ARG A 77 6.29 3.68 -0.94
CA ARG A 77 5.73 2.42 -1.44
C ARG A 77 6.24 2.12 -2.84
N LEU A 78 6.17 3.11 -3.74
CA LEU A 78 6.64 2.95 -5.11
C LEU A 78 8.14 2.67 -5.17
N GLN A 79 8.94 3.41 -4.40
CA GLN A 79 10.38 3.18 -4.30
C GLN A 79 10.69 1.79 -3.72
N SER A 80 10.00 1.37 -2.65
CA SER A 80 10.16 0.04 -2.05
C SER A 80 9.86 -1.06 -3.06
N PHE A 81 8.86 -0.87 -3.91
CA PHE A 81 8.51 -1.82 -4.96
C PHE A 81 9.63 -1.93 -6.00
N GLN A 82 10.26 -0.80 -6.34
CA GLN A 82 11.38 -0.75 -7.27
C GLN A 82 12.67 -1.33 -6.68
N THR A 83 12.93 -1.14 -5.38
CA THR A 83 14.17 -1.60 -4.70
C THR A 83 14.10 -3.03 -4.19
N THR A 84 12.92 -3.51 -3.77
CA THR A 84 12.74 -4.90 -3.31
C THR A 84 12.49 -5.88 -4.46
N ALA A 85 12.10 -5.39 -5.64
CA ALA A 85 11.91 -6.22 -6.82
C ALA A 85 12.49 -5.59 -8.11
N PRO A 86 13.73 -5.08 -8.12
CA PRO A 86 14.32 -4.40 -9.28
C PRO A 86 14.42 -5.34 -10.47
N ASN A 87 14.72 -6.62 -10.21
CA ASN A 87 14.72 -7.66 -11.21
C ASN A 87 13.33 -7.91 -11.79
N TYR A 88 12.28 -7.92 -10.96
CA TYR A 88 10.90 -8.06 -11.46
C TYR A 88 10.54 -6.93 -12.41
N VAL A 89 10.74 -5.68 -11.99
CA VAL A 89 10.42 -4.50 -12.82
C VAL A 89 11.21 -4.53 -14.12
N ARG A 90 12.51 -4.86 -14.06
CA ARG A 90 13.37 -5.01 -15.24
C ARG A 90 12.85 -6.09 -16.18
N TYR A 91 12.53 -7.28 -15.67
CA TYR A 91 12.05 -8.39 -16.47
C TYR A 91 10.70 -8.10 -17.11
N ILE A 92 9.75 -7.46 -16.40
CA ILE A 92 8.48 -7.04 -16.98
C ILE A 92 8.70 -6.06 -18.13
N ARG A 93 9.55 -5.05 -17.95
CA ARG A 93 9.83 -4.06 -19.01
C ARG A 93 10.39 -4.71 -20.27
N ILE A 94 11.40 -5.58 -20.13
CA ILE A 94 12.01 -6.30 -21.26
C ILE A 94 10.99 -7.25 -21.90
N ALA A 95 10.18 -7.95 -21.09
CA ALA A 95 9.16 -8.87 -21.59
C ALA A 95 8.07 -8.15 -22.40
N ASP A 96 7.59 -7.00 -21.91
CA ASP A 96 6.57 -6.19 -22.58
C ASP A 96 7.11 -5.66 -23.91
N GLU A 97 8.32 -5.10 -23.92
CA GLU A 97 8.99 -4.61 -25.13
C GLU A 97 9.12 -5.73 -26.19
N ALA A 98 9.66 -6.89 -25.80
CA ALA A 98 9.77 -8.05 -26.67
C ALA A 98 8.40 -8.54 -27.17
N TYR A 99 7.37 -8.52 -26.32
CA TYR A 99 6.01 -8.92 -26.69
C TYR A 99 5.45 -8.02 -27.78
N TYR A 100 5.57 -6.70 -27.63
CA TYR A 100 5.08 -5.73 -28.63
C TYR A 100 5.89 -5.76 -29.93
N ASN A 101 7.16 -6.15 -29.88
CA ASN A 101 8.01 -6.38 -31.05
C ASN A 101 7.74 -7.75 -31.73
N GLY A 102 6.86 -8.58 -31.17
CA GLY A 102 6.55 -9.91 -31.71
C GLY A 102 7.64 -10.96 -31.46
N GLU A 103 8.58 -10.67 -30.56
CA GLU A 103 9.65 -11.54 -30.08
C GLU A 103 9.12 -12.41 -28.93
N TYR A 104 8.10 -13.23 -29.21
CA TYR A 104 7.34 -13.94 -28.18
C TYR A 104 8.19 -14.89 -27.32
N ASP A 105 9.25 -15.48 -27.86
CA ASP A 105 10.17 -16.33 -27.08
C ASP A 105 10.94 -15.53 -26.02
N THR A 106 11.49 -14.38 -26.42
CA THR A 106 12.15 -13.43 -25.51
C THR A 106 11.16 -12.92 -24.46
N ALA A 107 9.93 -12.60 -24.86
CA ALA A 107 8.87 -12.15 -23.97
C ALA A 107 8.54 -13.21 -22.90
N ILE A 108 8.27 -14.45 -23.33
CA ILE A 108 7.95 -15.58 -22.43
C ILE A 108 9.08 -15.83 -21.44
N GLN A 109 10.33 -15.83 -21.90
CA GLN A 109 11.49 -16.04 -21.03
C GLN A 109 11.55 -14.97 -19.93
N ASN A 110 11.38 -13.69 -20.28
CA ASN A 110 11.45 -12.59 -19.32
C ASN A 110 10.23 -12.57 -18.38
N TYR A 111 9.01 -12.84 -18.85
CA TYR A 111 7.87 -13.00 -17.94
C TYR A 111 8.07 -14.17 -16.95
N ARG A 112 8.68 -15.29 -17.39
CA ARG A 112 9.03 -16.39 -16.48
C ARG A 112 10.08 -15.96 -15.44
N MET A 113 11.03 -15.11 -15.81
CA MET A 113 11.97 -14.52 -14.85
C MET A 113 11.26 -13.58 -13.86
N ALA A 114 10.27 -12.80 -14.31
CA ALA A 114 9.42 -11.99 -13.43
C ALA A 114 8.63 -12.86 -12.45
N LEU A 115 8.06 -13.99 -12.91
CA LEU A 115 7.37 -14.96 -12.06
C LEU A 115 8.29 -15.63 -11.03
N ARG A 116 9.59 -15.81 -11.31
CA ARG A 116 10.54 -16.27 -10.28
C ARG A 116 10.68 -15.29 -9.13
N GLN A 117 10.54 -13.98 -9.40
CA GLN A 117 10.52 -12.95 -8.38
C GLN A 117 9.15 -12.85 -7.68
N ARG A 118 8.07 -13.08 -8.44
CA ARG A 118 6.68 -12.99 -7.97
C ARG A 118 5.83 -14.15 -8.50
N PRO A 119 5.82 -15.31 -7.83
CA PRO A 119 5.19 -16.52 -8.35
C PRO A 119 3.68 -16.44 -8.58
N ARG A 120 3.00 -15.44 -8.00
CA ARG A 120 1.55 -15.23 -8.10
C ARG A 120 1.18 -14.02 -8.96
N ASP A 121 2.11 -13.49 -9.75
CA ASP A 121 1.82 -12.38 -10.66
C ASP A 121 0.89 -12.82 -11.80
N ARG A 122 -0.37 -12.38 -11.73
CA ARG A 122 -1.38 -12.64 -12.76
C ARG A 122 -1.02 -12.00 -14.10
N TYR A 123 -0.37 -10.83 -14.09
CA TYR A 123 -0.03 -10.13 -15.32
C TYR A 123 0.97 -10.94 -16.16
N ALA A 124 2.12 -11.30 -15.59
CA ALA A 124 3.11 -12.14 -16.28
C ALA A 124 2.52 -13.49 -16.72
N THR A 125 1.64 -14.10 -15.90
CA THR A 125 0.96 -15.37 -16.25
C THR A 125 0.09 -15.22 -17.49
N ILE A 126 -0.78 -14.20 -17.54
CA ILE A 126 -1.67 -13.96 -18.69
C ILE A 126 -0.86 -13.64 -19.94
N ARG A 127 0.19 -12.82 -19.83
CA ARG A 127 1.03 -12.44 -20.98
C ARG A 127 1.79 -13.62 -21.56
N ILE A 128 2.26 -14.57 -20.74
CA ILE A 128 2.84 -15.84 -21.22
C ILE A 128 1.81 -16.63 -22.02
N GLN A 129 0.60 -16.81 -21.49
CA GLN A 129 -0.46 -17.55 -22.19
C GLN A 129 -0.81 -16.92 -23.54
N GLN A 130 -0.90 -15.59 -23.60
CA GLN A 130 -1.12 -14.85 -24.83
C GLN A 130 0.04 -15.03 -25.82
N ALA A 131 1.28 -14.86 -25.38
CA ALA A 131 2.47 -15.03 -26.22
C ALA A 131 2.60 -16.45 -26.77
N GLU A 132 2.36 -17.48 -25.94
CA GLU A 132 2.37 -18.89 -26.34
C GLU A 132 1.26 -19.18 -27.37
N CYS A 133 0.06 -18.62 -27.16
CA CYS A 133 -1.04 -18.76 -28.09
C CYS A 133 -0.73 -18.13 -29.46
N ILE A 134 -0.20 -16.90 -29.47
CA ILE A 134 0.16 -16.21 -30.72
C ILE A 134 1.29 -16.94 -31.43
N LYS A 135 2.32 -17.39 -30.70
CA LYS A 135 3.42 -18.17 -31.27
C LYS A 135 2.94 -19.46 -31.92
N LYS A 136 2.02 -20.19 -31.27
CA LYS A 136 1.42 -21.43 -31.80
C LYS A 136 0.57 -21.19 -33.05
N ASN A 137 -0.13 -20.06 -33.11
CA ASN A 137 -1.05 -19.71 -34.18
C ASN A 137 -0.44 -18.82 -35.27
N ARG A 138 0.89 -18.61 -35.28
CA ARG A 138 1.57 -17.83 -36.32
C ARG A 138 1.62 -18.68 -37.60
N PRO A 139 0.90 -18.33 -38.69
CA PRO A 139 1.00 -19.10 -39.92
C PRO A 139 2.40 -18.93 -40.52
N ALA A 140 2.94 -20.01 -41.10
CA ALA A 140 4.27 -20.01 -41.73
C ALA A 140 4.40 -19.03 -42.91
N THR A 141 3.30 -18.55 -43.47
CA THR A 141 3.26 -17.66 -44.64
C THR A 141 1.93 -16.91 -44.69
N GLY A 142 1.97 -15.66 -45.16
CA GLY A 142 0.87 -14.70 -45.14
C GLY A 142 -0.44 -15.20 -45.76
N SER A 143 -1.39 -15.58 -44.93
CA SER A 143 -2.80 -15.74 -45.27
C SER A 143 -3.66 -15.59 -44.01
N GLN A 144 -4.91 -15.20 -44.25
CA GLN A 144 -5.79 -14.42 -43.38
C GLN A 144 -5.91 -14.87 -41.91
N PHE A 145 -5.86 -13.86 -41.05
CA PHE A 145 -5.89 -13.91 -39.60
C PHE A 145 -7.29 -14.32 -39.09
N ARG A 146 -7.42 -15.52 -38.51
CA ARG A 146 -8.51 -15.83 -37.58
C ARG A 146 -7.90 -16.32 -36.27
N VAL A 147 -7.52 -15.36 -35.43
CA VAL A 147 -6.96 -15.63 -34.09
C VAL A 147 -8.08 -16.13 -33.21
N MET A 148 -7.94 -17.35 -32.71
CA MET A 148 -8.76 -17.82 -31.59
C MET A 148 -7.85 -18.03 -30.39
N CYS A 149 -7.19 -16.94 -29.97
CA CYS A 149 -6.67 -16.84 -28.62
C CYS A 149 -7.84 -16.40 -27.73
N PRO A 150 -8.11 -17.10 -26.62
CA PRO A 150 -9.14 -16.69 -25.69
C PRO A 150 -8.93 -15.25 -25.24
N ARG A 151 -10.02 -14.52 -25.01
CA ARG A 151 -9.96 -13.28 -24.23
C ARG A 151 -9.70 -13.70 -22.78
N PHE A 152 -8.46 -13.53 -22.32
CA PHE A 152 -8.01 -13.81 -20.95
C PHE A 152 -8.16 -12.58 -20.06
#